data_AF-A0A424PLA1-F1
#
_entry.id   AF-A0A424PLA1-F1
#
_cell.length_a   1.000
_cell.length_b   1.000
_cell.length_c   1.000
_cell.angle_alpha   90.00
_cell.angle_beta   90.00
_cell.angle_gamma   90.00
#
_symmetry.space_group_name_H-M   'P 1'
#
loop_
_entity.id
_entity.type
_entity.pdbx_description
1 polymer ?
#
loop_
_entity_poly.entity_id
_entity_poly.type
_entity_poly.pdbx_seq_one_letter_code
_entity_poly.pdbx_strand_id
1 'polypeptide(L)'
;MTQKVLEKGSKIAEELDTNGDNIISDLELKERMMRIDDENSKRDQERYLVWFSALTVTAFIVVLMTPLVDESRISHLGSIAEIWILANMGIIGSSFGFKHLAKRNANGNGQVK
;
A
#
# COMPACT_ATOMS: atom_id res chain seq x y z
N MET A 1 24.30 2.04 30.16
CA MET A 1 23.73 1.92 28.79
C MET A 1 24.90 1.83 27.84
N THR A 2 25.03 0.70 27.13
CA THR A 2 26.20 0.42 26.30
C THR A 2 25.96 1.00 24.91
N GLN A 3 26.59 2.13 24.63
CA GLN A 3 26.45 2.87 23.37
C GLN A 3 27.16 2.09 22.26
N LYS A 4 26.41 1.65 21.23
CA LYS A 4 26.97 0.93 20.09
C LYS A 4 27.61 1.94 19.13
N VAL A 5 28.93 1.87 19.02
CA VAL A 5 29.72 2.65 18.05
C VAL A 5 29.62 1.99 16.67
N LEU A 6 29.46 2.78 15.61
CA LEU A 6 29.30 2.29 14.23
C LEU A 6 30.50 1.42 13.80
N GLU A 7 30.23 0.31 13.11
CA GLU A 7 31.26 -0.43 12.38
C GLU A 7 31.63 0.33 11.09
N LYS A 8 32.93 0.62 10.90
CA LYS A 8 33.44 1.30 9.70
C LYS A 8 33.04 0.54 8.43
N GLY A 9 32.20 1.15 7.61
CA GLY A 9 31.76 0.63 6.31
C GLY A 9 30.39 -0.06 6.29
N SER A 10 29.64 -0.07 7.39
CA SER A 10 28.27 -0.58 7.40
C SER A 10 27.30 0.46 6.82
N LYS A 11 26.83 0.24 5.59
CA LYS A 11 25.78 1.07 4.94
C LYS A 11 24.51 1.18 5.78
N ILE A 12 24.19 0.12 6.53
CA ILE A 12 23.02 0.07 7.41
C ILE A 12 23.20 1.04 8.57
N ALA A 13 24.42 1.20 9.04
CA ALA A 13 24.74 2.06 10.18
C ALA A 13 24.79 3.54 9.76
N GLU A 14 25.24 3.85 8.55
CA GLU A 14 25.12 5.18 7.91
C GLU A 14 23.67 5.58 7.58
N GLU A 15 22.79 4.62 7.26
CA GLU A 15 21.36 4.89 7.02
C GLU A 15 20.53 5.09 8.30
N LEU A 16 21.02 4.60 9.44
CA LEU A 16 20.36 4.75 10.74
C LEU A 16 20.79 6.03 11.46
N ASP A 17 22.02 6.49 11.24
CA ASP A 17 22.54 7.75 11.75
C ASP A 17 21.86 8.91 11.01
N THR A 18 20.88 9.53 11.67
CA THR A 18 20.04 10.58 11.07
C THR A 18 20.59 11.98 11.37
N ASN A 19 21.42 12.11 12.41
CA ASN A 19 22.01 13.37 12.86
C ASN A 19 23.49 13.54 12.44
N GLY A 20 24.13 12.51 11.89
CA GLY A 20 25.50 12.51 11.38
C GLY A 20 26.57 12.48 12.49
N ASP A 21 26.21 12.12 13.71
CA ASP A 21 27.13 12.12 14.86
C ASP A 21 27.95 10.82 14.98
N ASN A 22 27.79 9.89 14.04
CA ASN A 22 28.40 8.57 14.00
C ASN A 22 28.03 7.67 15.20
N ILE A 23 26.90 7.94 15.86
CA ILE A 23 26.42 7.23 17.03
C ILE A 23 24.92 6.97 16.89
N ILE A 24 24.54 5.70 16.79
CA ILE A 24 23.11 5.36 16.77
C ILE A 24 22.54 5.54 18.17
N SER A 25 21.68 6.55 18.31
CA SER A 25 20.96 6.80 19.56
C SER A 25 19.76 5.86 19.69
N ASP A 26 19.41 5.51 20.93
CA ASP A 26 18.17 4.76 21.24
C ASP A 26 16.92 5.47 20.69
N LEU A 27 16.96 6.79 20.54
CA LEU A 27 15.88 7.58 19.95
C LEU A 27 15.73 7.33 18.44
N GLU A 28 16.83 7.33 17.70
CA GLU A 28 16.83 7.10 16.24
C GLU A 28 16.34 5.69 15.90
N LEU A 29 16.74 4.71 16.72
CA LEU A 29 16.27 3.34 16.58
C LEU A 29 14.75 3.23 16.81
N LYS A 30 14.21 3.95 17.80
CA LYS A 30 12.76 4.00 18.08
C LYS A 30 12.00 4.68 16.95
N GLU A 31 12.49 5.80 16.45
CA GLU A 31 11.87 6.51 15.32
C GLU A 31 11.82 5.64 14.06
N ARG A 32 12.91 4.93 13.76
CA ARG A 32 12.95 4.01 12.63
C ARG A 32 11.99 2.84 12.82
N MET A 33 11.92 2.28 14.02
CA MET A 33 11.00 1.18 14.33
C MET A 33 9.54 1.62 14.17
N MET A 34 9.19 2.81 14.67
CA MET A 34 7.85 3.37 14.52
C MET A 34 7.49 3.60 13.04
N ARG A 35 8.42 4.14 12.25
CA ARG A 35 8.20 4.33 10.80
C ARG A 35 7.95 3.00 10.08
N ILE A 36 8.71 1.96 10.40
CA ILE A 36 8.53 0.64 9.80
C ILE A 36 7.16 0.06 10.17
N ASP A 37 6.73 0.21 11.42
CA ASP A 37 5.42 -0.26 11.88
C ASP A 37 4.27 0.47 11.15
N ASP A 38 4.36 1.79 11.04
CA ASP A 38 3.40 2.60 10.28
C ASP A 38 3.33 2.20 8.79
N GLU A 39 4.48 1.95 8.16
CA GLU A 39 4.53 1.49 6.77
C GLU A 39 3.92 0.10 6.59
N ASN A 40 4.19 -0.82 7.51
CA ASN A 40 3.62 -2.16 7.48
C ASN A 40 2.10 -2.11 7.67
N SER A 41 1.62 -1.33 8.64
CA SER A 41 0.19 -1.12 8.88
C SER A 41 -0.52 -0.55 7.64
N LYS A 42 0.08 0.45 6.97
CA LYS A 42 -0.46 0.99 5.70
C LYS A 42 -0.53 -0.07 4.61
N ARG A 43 0.51 -0.87 4.43
CA ARG A 43 0.55 -1.95 3.40
C ARG A 43 -0.52 -3.01 3.66
N ASP A 44 -0.76 -3.33 4.93
CA ASP A 44 -1.80 -4.28 5.32
C ASP A 44 -3.21 -3.73 5.09
N GLN A 45 -3.44 -2.45 5.40
CA GLN A 45 -4.70 -1.77 5.10
C GLN A 45 -4.99 -1.74 3.60
N GLU A 46 -4.00 -1.40 2.77
CA GLU A 46 -4.13 -1.42 1.31
C GLU A 46 -4.45 -2.83 0.79
N ARG A 47 -3.79 -3.87 1.32
CA ARG A 47 -4.07 -5.25 0.95
C ARG A 47 -5.50 -5.63 1.31
N TYR A 48 -5.93 -5.31 2.53
CA TYR A 48 -7.29 -5.60 2.99
C TYR A 48 -8.35 -4.93 2.12
N LEU A 49 -8.16 -3.64 1.79
CA LEU A 49 -9.07 -2.87 0.98
C LEU A 49 -9.18 -3.41 -0.47
N VAL A 50 -8.06 -3.82 -1.07
CA VAL A 50 -8.06 -4.49 -2.39
C VAL A 50 -8.81 -5.82 -2.33
N TRP A 51 -8.55 -6.65 -1.31
CA TRP A 51 -9.27 -7.93 -1.16
C TRP A 51 -10.75 -7.74 -0.93
N PHE A 52 -11.14 -6.77 -0.11
CA PHE A 52 -12.54 -6.43 0.12
C PHE A 52 -13.22 -6.00 -1.17
N SER A 53 -12.61 -5.11 -1.94
CA SER A 53 -13.12 -4.66 -3.23
C SER A 53 -13.28 -5.83 -4.22
N ALA A 54 -12.25 -6.67 -4.36
CA ALA A 54 -12.30 -7.84 -5.24
C ALA A 54 -13.41 -8.83 -4.83
N LEU A 55 -13.48 -9.18 -3.54
CA LEU A 55 -14.48 -10.11 -3.02
C LEU A 55 -15.91 -9.58 -3.18
N THR A 56 -16.14 -8.30 -2.93
CA THR A 56 -17.48 -7.71 -3.08
C THR A 56 -17.94 -7.74 -4.54
N VAL A 57 -17.07 -7.40 -5.50
CA VAL A 57 -17.40 -7.46 -6.93
C VAL A 57 -17.67 -8.91 -7.36
N THR A 58 -16.83 -9.86 -6.95
CA THR A 58 -17.05 -11.28 -7.24
C THR A 58 -18.37 -11.79 -6.64
N ALA A 59 -18.63 -11.49 -5.37
CA ALA A 59 -19.87 -11.89 -4.71
C ALA A 59 -21.10 -11.28 -5.39
N PHE A 60 -21.04 -10.01 -5.78
CA PHE A 60 -22.11 -9.34 -6.52
C PHE A 60 -22.43 -10.05 -7.84
N ILE A 61 -21.41 -10.38 -8.63
CA ILE A 61 -21.57 -11.12 -9.90
C ILE A 61 -22.19 -12.51 -9.64
N VAL A 62 -21.70 -13.24 -8.62
CA VAL A 62 -22.22 -14.56 -8.27
C VAL A 62 -23.69 -14.48 -7.90
N VAL A 63 -24.11 -13.49 -7.11
CA VAL A 63 -25.51 -13.27 -6.73
C VAL A 63 -26.38 -12.99 -7.95
N LEU A 64 -25.92 -12.17 -8.90
CA LEU A 64 -26.67 -11.88 -10.12
C LEU A 64 -26.85 -13.12 -11.03
N MET A 65 -25.95 -14.09 -10.94
CA MET A 65 -26.04 -15.36 -11.69
C MET A 65 -26.96 -16.39 -11.02
N THR A 66 -27.47 -16.12 -9.81
CA THR A 66 -28.43 -17.00 -9.15
C THR A 66 -29.86 -16.73 -9.64
N PRO A 67 -30.75 -17.74 -9.64
CA PRO A 67 -32.16 -17.57 -10.02
C PRO A 67 -32.98 -16.72 -9.01
N LEU A 68 -32.33 -16.11 -8.00
CA LEU A 68 -32.98 -15.29 -6.99
C LEU A 68 -33.35 -13.88 -7.51
N VAL A 69 -32.78 -13.48 -8.65
CA VAL A 69 -32.95 -12.13 -9.21
C VAL A 69 -33.75 -12.20 -10.51
N ASP A 70 -34.94 -11.59 -10.51
CA ASP A 70 -35.78 -11.44 -11.71
C ASP A 70 -35.07 -10.62 -12.81
N GLU A 71 -35.29 -10.99 -14.07
CA GLU A 71 -34.74 -10.28 -15.24
C GLU A 71 -35.09 -8.78 -15.27
N SER A 72 -36.28 -8.40 -14.79
CA SER A 72 -36.69 -7.00 -14.67
C SER A 72 -35.83 -6.22 -13.66
N ARG A 73 -35.37 -6.87 -12.59
CA ARG A 73 -34.47 -6.28 -11.58
C ARG A 73 -33.04 -6.20 -12.09
N ILE A 74 -32.61 -7.16 -12.91
CA ILE A 74 -31.28 -7.16 -13.54
C ILE A 74 -31.09 -5.90 -14.39
N SER A 75 -32.10 -5.49 -15.16
CA SER A 75 -32.04 -4.27 -15.98
C SER A 75 -31.82 -3.00 -15.15
N HIS A 76 -32.50 -2.87 -14.01
CA HIS A 76 -32.32 -1.73 -13.11
C HIS A 76 -31.00 -1.79 -12.34
N LEU A 77 -30.56 -2.98 -11.92
CA LEU A 77 -29.31 -3.17 -11.20
C LEU A 77 -28.08 -2.98 -12.11
N GLY A 78 -28.18 -3.28 -13.40
CA GLY A 78 -27.08 -3.16 -14.36
C GLY A 78 -26.51 -1.74 -14.45
N SER A 79 -27.37 -0.72 -14.54
CA SER A 79 -26.91 0.68 -14.66
C SER A 79 -26.16 1.18 -13.42
N ILE A 80 -26.58 0.76 -12.22
CA ILE A 80 -25.91 1.11 -10.96
C ILE A 80 -24.66 0.25 -10.77
N ALA A 81 -24.70 -1.02 -11.18
CA ALA A 81 -23.59 -1.94 -11.11
C ALA A 81 -22.38 -1.46 -11.91
N GLU A 82 -22.58 -0.91 -13.10
CA GLU A 82 -21.49 -0.40 -13.94
C GLU A 82 -20.69 0.70 -13.22
N ILE A 83 -21.37 1.69 -12.65
CA ILE A 83 -20.73 2.80 -11.90
C ILE A 83 -20.02 2.27 -10.66
N TRP A 84 -20.65 1.32 -9.96
CA TRP A 84 -20.09 0.73 -8.75
C TRP A 84 -18.85 -0.14 -9.03
N ILE A 85 -18.86 -0.97 -10.08
CA ILE A 85 -17.70 -1.76 -10.52
C ILE A 85 -16.57 -0.82 -10.96
N LEU A 86 -16.88 0.23 -11.71
CA LEU A 86 -15.90 1.23 -12.12
C LEU A 86 -15.22 1.92 -10.92
N ALA A 87 -16.00 2.28 -9.89
CA ALA A 87 -15.46 2.87 -8.66
C ALA A 87 -14.52 1.89 -7.92
N ASN A 88 -14.90 0.60 -7.82
CA ASN A 88 -14.05 -0.45 -7.25
C ASN A 88 -12.74 -0.62 -8.04
N MET A 89 -12.81 -0.59 -9.37
CA MET A 89 -11.61 -0.62 -10.21
C MET A 89 -10.71 0.60 -9.99
N GLY A 90 -11.27 1.77 -9.69
CA GLY A 90 -10.50 2.95 -9.27
C GLY A 90 -9.75 2.75 -7.96
N ILE A 91 -10.39 2.11 -6.98
CA ILE A 91 -9.77 1.77 -5.69
C ILE A 91 -8.59 0.80 -5.90
N ILE A 92 -8.81 -0.26 -6.65
CA ILE A 92 -7.78 -1.26 -6.98
C ILE A 92 -6.65 -0.60 -7.78
N GLY A 93 -6.99 0.18 -8.81
CA GLY A 93 -6.04 0.89 -9.66
C GLY A 93 -5.18 1.90 -8.89
N SER A 94 -5.75 2.63 -7.94
CA SER A 94 -5.01 3.56 -7.07
C SER A 94 -3.94 2.83 -6.25
N SER A 95 -4.27 1.64 -5.74
CA SER A 95 -3.36 0.83 -4.93
C SER A 95 -2.13 0.32 -5.72
N PHE A 96 -2.28 0.09 -7.02
CA PHE A 96 -1.18 -0.40 -7.89
C PHE A 96 -0.45 0.72 -8.65
N GLY A 97 -1.16 1.77 -9.06
CA GLY A 97 -0.64 2.85 -9.89
C GLY A 97 0.32 3.78 -9.15
N PHE A 98 -0.04 4.18 -7.92
CA PHE A 98 0.78 5.14 -7.17
C PHE A 98 2.10 4.55 -6.69
N LYS A 99 2.12 3.27 -6.31
CA LYS A 99 3.34 2.59 -5.83
C LYS A 99 4.39 2.45 -6.91
N HIS A 100 3.99 2.06 -8.12
CA HIS A 100 4.92 1.94 -9.25
C HIS A 100 5.37 3.30 -9.81
N LEU A 101 4.48 4.29 -9.82
CA LEU A 101 4.84 5.63 -10.28
C LEU A 101 5.84 6.30 -9.32
N ALA A 102 5.62 6.19 -8.01
CA ALA A 102 6.55 6.70 -6.99
C ALA A 102 7.93 6.02 -7.09
N LYS A 103 7.97 4.69 -7.25
CA LYS A 103 9.22 3.93 -7.44
C LYS A 103 9.95 4.34 -8.72
N ARG A 104 9.22 4.61 -9.82
CA ARG A 104 9.81 5.04 -11.09
C ARG A 104 10.38 6.45 -11.02
N ASN A 105 9.70 7.38 -10.33
CA ASN A 105 10.21 8.73 -10.10
C ASN A 105 11.46 8.74 -9.23
N ALA A 106 11.54 7.87 -8.21
CA ALA A 106 12.74 7.69 -7.41
C ALA A 106 13.94 7.19 -8.23
N ASN A 107 13.72 6.26 -9.17
CA ASN A 107 14.78 5.72 -10.03
C ASN A 107 15.19 6.68 -11.17
N GLY A 108 14.28 7.54 -11.64
CA GLY A 108 14.55 8.53 -12.70
C GLY A 108 15.39 9.72 -12.23
N ASN A 109 15.25 10.13 -10.98
CA ASN A 109 16.02 11.26 -10.41
C ASN A 109 17.44 10.88 -9.93
N GLY A 110 17.78 9.59 -9.92
CA GLY A 110 19.12 9.09 -9.56
C GLY A 110 20.09 8.92 -10.73
N GLN A 111 19.67 9.23 -11.96
CA GLN A 111 20.47 9.08 -13.20
C GLN A 111 20.99 10.42 -13.74
N VAL A 112 20.83 11.52 -13.00
CA VAL A 112 21.41 12.82 -13.32
C VAL A 112 22.39 13.21 -12.21
N LYS A 113 23.52 12.50 -12.14
CA LYS A 113 24.77 12.97 -11.54
C LYS A 113 25.93 12.39 -12.33
#